data_AF-A0A9K3LTC4-F1
#
_entry.id   AF-A0A9K3LTC4-F1
#
_cell.length_a   1.000
_cell.length_b   1.000
_cell.length_c   1.000
_cell.angle_alpha   90.00
_cell.angle_beta   90.00
_cell.angle_gamma   90.00
#
_symmetry.space_group_name_H-M   'P 1'
#
loop_
_entity.id
_entity.type
_entity.pdbx_description
1 polymer ?
#
loop_
_entity_poly.entity_id
_entity_poly.type
_entity_poly.pdbx_seq_one_letter_code
_entity_poly.pdbx_strand_id
1 'polypeptide(L)'
;MAVPPNLPCSPYALFASPAFALSSTGSPETARAAREVIFDLDSAQLGLDTLASASLTPSPADFIDTPVPCNVPFRGLGNGCATLRGTVAWHVADDDGVTRRLLIPNTYYIPGLPLRILLPQHLAQELRPHETRLDGTYLTCYSDRIQLTWLDRRFLLTVPLNDANVGIVRTVPSYAGALSSNEHNLAFPTLFHRNNEREDILRDVHHMAKHLLQCHSCDANEGASLSQNEGASKSQNEGACESDDTFLSQLFDIDLLSTEAATPTQQLLYWHHHLNHRSFSLLKSMANEGKLPKHLASADHPRCAACEMATAHRKPWRNRRAPSGLRKAKQPGQCISVDQLKSPIPGLMGQMKGIPTTKRFNYATVFVDHYSDMSYLVLQETDTADETLAAKHSFEAFARTHAIRIQHYHADNGRFAENLWTDDIQKQGQTMSYCGVSAHWQNGIAEKRIKYLQDLARTQLIHAKIRWPGVIDARLWPYALTTANDVYNQTGSVQKKTPKAPIQLFTDSDHQQPKSDFHTFGCPVFVLESDLQDGKKISKWEGRARLGVNLGPSPVHATNVSLVLNLETGHVSPHYHIVHDDTSKH
;
A
#
# COMPACT_ATOMS: atom_id res chain seq x y z
N MET A 1 -8.40 -43.22 -3.38
CA MET A 1 -9.37 -43.02 -2.28
C MET A 1 -10.60 -42.37 -2.87
N ALA A 2 -11.77 -42.97 -2.67
CA ALA A 2 -13.02 -42.54 -3.27
C ALA A 2 -13.46 -41.16 -2.75
N VAL A 3 -13.98 -40.32 -3.65
CA VAL A 3 -14.78 -39.15 -3.33
C VAL A 3 -15.99 -39.62 -2.51
N PRO A 4 -16.28 -39.05 -1.32
CA PRO A 4 -17.47 -39.45 -0.59
C PRO A 4 -18.71 -39.11 -1.43
N PRO A 5 -19.76 -39.95 -1.40
CA PRO A 5 -20.98 -39.69 -2.17
C PRO A 5 -21.66 -38.43 -1.65
N ASN A 6 -22.20 -37.63 -2.58
CA ASN A 6 -23.08 -36.50 -2.31
C ASN A 6 -24.10 -36.87 -1.21
N LEU A 7 -24.00 -36.21 -0.05
CA LEU A 7 -25.02 -36.32 0.99
C LEU A 7 -26.38 -35.87 0.40
N PRO A 8 -27.42 -36.73 0.41
CA PRO A 8 -28.74 -36.33 -0.05
C PRO A 8 -29.24 -35.11 0.74
N CYS A 9 -30.02 -34.24 0.10
CA CYS A 9 -30.71 -33.14 0.79
C CYS A 9 -31.46 -33.70 2.02
N SER A 10 -31.19 -33.11 3.19
CA SER A 10 -31.82 -33.53 4.45
C SER A 10 -33.35 -33.52 4.31
N PRO A 11 -34.05 -34.62 4.66
CA PRO A 11 -35.52 -34.65 4.65
C PRO A 11 -36.14 -33.84 5.80
N TYR A 12 -35.31 -33.28 6.69
CA TYR A 12 -35.73 -32.53 7.87
C TYR A 12 -35.74 -31.03 7.60
N ALA A 13 -36.70 -30.33 8.20
CA ALA A 13 -36.76 -28.86 8.14
C ALA A 13 -35.52 -28.24 8.81
N LEU A 14 -35.01 -27.16 8.22
CA LEU A 14 -33.97 -26.33 8.79
C LEU A 14 -34.51 -25.50 9.95
N PHE A 15 -33.69 -25.29 10.99
CA PHE A 15 -34.02 -24.51 12.19
C PHE A 15 -32.90 -23.54 12.56
N ALA A 16 -33.26 -22.40 13.16
CA ALA A 16 -32.35 -21.44 13.81
C ALA A 16 -33.05 -20.77 15.00
N SER A 17 -32.29 -20.28 15.97
CA SER A 17 -32.79 -19.77 17.25
C SER A 17 -33.53 -18.42 17.11
N PRO A 18 -34.77 -18.28 17.62
CA PRO A 18 -35.54 -17.02 17.57
C PRO A 18 -34.86 -15.83 18.26
N ALA A 19 -33.92 -16.06 19.17
CA ALA A 19 -33.22 -15.00 19.91
C ALA A 19 -32.43 -14.05 18.98
N PHE A 20 -31.93 -14.55 17.85
CA PHE A 20 -31.25 -13.73 16.84
C PHE A 20 -32.20 -12.77 16.11
N ALA A 21 -33.49 -13.12 15.94
CA ALA A 21 -34.49 -12.21 15.39
C ALA A 21 -34.78 -11.05 16.36
N LEU A 22 -34.94 -11.34 17.65
CA LEU A 22 -35.19 -10.33 18.70
C LEU A 22 -34.04 -9.32 18.82
N SER A 23 -32.80 -9.78 18.66
CA SER A 23 -31.62 -8.92 18.62
C SER A 23 -31.56 -8.02 17.37
N SER A 24 -32.19 -8.40 16.26
CA SER A 24 -32.21 -7.62 15.02
C SER A 24 -33.31 -6.53 15.00
N THR A 25 -34.23 -6.56 15.97
CA THR A 25 -35.39 -5.66 16.08
C THR A 25 -35.34 -4.79 17.34
N GLY A 26 -34.38 -3.86 17.44
CA GLY A 26 -34.36 -2.81 18.48
C GLY A 26 -35.35 -1.67 18.15
N SER A 27 -36.13 -1.21 19.14
CA SER A 27 -37.28 -0.29 18.98
C SER A 27 -36.95 1.13 18.47
N PRO A 28 -37.86 1.79 17.73
CA PRO A 28 -37.67 3.15 17.23
C PRO A 28 -38.26 4.20 18.17
N GLU A 29 -37.58 4.63 19.24
CA GLU A 29 -37.88 5.92 19.89
C GLU A 29 -36.81 6.33 20.90
N THR A 30 -36.38 7.61 20.81
CA THR A 30 -35.48 8.38 21.70
C THR A 30 -33.95 8.25 21.52
N ALA A 31 -33.40 8.86 20.46
CA ALA A 31 -32.15 9.63 20.55
C ALA A 31 -31.99 10.55 19.32
N ARG A 32 -32.37 11.82 19.49
CA ARG A 32 -32.03 12.89 18.57
C ARG A 32 -30.60 13.36 18.91
N ALA A 33 -29.60 12.68 18.37
CA ALA A 33 -28.20 13.12 18.35
C ALA A 33 -27.62 12.79 16.97
N ALA A 34 -26.96 13.79 16.38
CA ALA A 34 -26.22 13.81 15.12
C ALA A 34 -26.52 12.66 14.11
N ARG A 35 -27.19 13.02 13.00
CA ARG A 35 -27.16 12.19 11.78
C ARG A 35 -25.73 12.20 11.23
N GLU A 36 -24.91 11.26 11.71
CA GLU A 36 -23.77 10.75 10.96
C GLU A 36 -24.34 9.80 9.90
N VAL A 37 -24.14 10.15 8.63
CA VAL A 37 -24.44 9.24 7.53
C VAL A 37 -23.24 8.31 7.41
N ILE A 38 -23.32 7.16 8.08
CA ILE A 38 -22.35 6.07 7.97
C ILE A 38 -22.59 5.37 6.64
N PHE A 39 -21.62 5.44 5.73
CA PHE A 39 -21.60 4.54 4.57
C PHE A 39 -20.81 3.28 4.89
N ASP A 40 -21.53 2.19 5.17
CA ASP A 40 -21.08 0.81 5.38
C ASP A 40 -22.10 -0.06 4.63
N LEU A 41 -21.76 -0.48 3.40
CA LEU A 41 -22.73 -1.07 2.46
C LEU A 41 -22.60 -2.59 2.28
N ASP A 42 -21.60 -3.24 2.88
CA ASP A 42 -21.30 -4.66 2.66
C ASP A 42 -20.83 -5.45 3.90
N SER A 43 -20.56 -4.81 5.04
CA SER A 43 -20.44 -5.56 6.29
C SER A 43 -21.81 -6.10 6.71
N ALA A 44 -21.83 -7.31 7.24
CA ALA A 44 -23.08 -7.92 7.63
C ALA A 44 -22.99 -8.70 8.94
N GLN A 45 -24.11 -8.76 9.64
CA GLN A 45 -24.20 -9.52 10.87
C GLN A 45 -24.15 -11.03 10.59
N LEU A 46 -23.29 -11.72 11.35
CA LEU A 46 -23.12 -13.16 11.38
C LEU A 46 -23.33 -13.64 12.83
N GLY A 47 -24.42 -14.36 13.05
CA GLY A 47 -24.76 -14.94 14.34
C GLY A 47 -24.09 -16.30 14.52
N LEU A 48 -23.49 -16.53 15.69
CA LEU A 48 -22.93 -17.83 16.07
C LEU A 48 -24.00 -18.66 16.78
N ASP A 49 -24.74 -19.48 16.04
CA ASP A 49 -25.89 -20.23 16.56
C ASP A 49 -25.57 -21.72 16.68
N THR A 50 -25.40 -22.19 17.92
CA THR A 50 -25.16 -23.62 18.20
C THR A 50 -26.44 -24.46 18.16
N LEU A 51 -27.61 -23.84 18.06
CA LEU A 51 -28.92 -24.49 17.98
C LEU A 51 -29.48 -24.49 16.55
N ALA A 52 -28.77 -23.92 15.59
CA ALA A 52 -29.13 -24.01 14.18
C ALA A 52 -28.88 -25.42 13.64
N SER A 53 -29.68 -25.84 12.66
CA SER A 53 -29.50 -27.14 12.00
C SER A 53 -28.51 -27.08 10.82
N ALA A 54 -28.22 -25.88 10.31
CA ALA A 54 -27.25 -25.62 9.26
C ALA A 54 -26.80 -24.16 9.30
N SER A 55 -25.71 -23.84 8.61
CA SER A 55 -25.34 -22.44 8.33
C SER A 55 -26.27 -21.86 7.25
N LEU A 56 -26.67 -20.60 7.41
CA LEU A 56 -27.71 -19.95 6.60
C LEU A 56 -27.25 -18.56 6.14
N THR A 57 -27.65 -18.16 4.94
CA THR A 57 -27.42 -16.80 4.41
C THR A 57 -28.70 -16.16 3.84
N PRO A 58 -28.95 -14.86 4.09
CA PRO A 58 -29.94 -14.07 3.39
C PRO A 58 -29.46 -13.51 2.05
N SER A 59 -28.21 -13.77 1.65
CA SER A 59 -27.58 -13.14 0.50
C SER A 59 -27.05 -14.19 -0.48
N PRO A 60 -27.54 -14.23 -1.73
CA PRO A 60 -26.97 -15.12 -2.74
C PRO A 60 -25.55 -14.68 -3.14
N ALA A 61 -25.15 -13.44 -2.83
CA ALA A 61 -23.80 -12.93 -3.09
C ALA A 61 -22.73 -13.54 -2.16
N ASP A 62 -23.13 -14.29 -1.13
CA ASP A 62 -22.19 -14.97 -0.23
C ASP A 62 -21.56 -16.23 -0.86
N PHE A 63 -22.18 -16.77 -1.91
CA PHE A 63 -21.69 -17.99 -2.56
C PHE A 63 -20.43 -17.71 -3.38
N ILE A 64 -19.41 -18.53 -3.18
CA ILE A 64 -18.15 -18.47 -3.93
C ILE A 64 -18.11 -19.43 -5.12
N ASP A 65 -19.03 -20.39 -5.14
CA ASP A 65 -19.28 -21.31 -6.23
C ASP A 65 -20.70 -21.11 -6.77
N THR A 66 -20.99 -21.65 -7.94
CA THR A 66 -22.35 -21.64 -8.48
C THR A 66 -23.24 -22.49 -7.57
N PRO A 67 -24.20 -21.89 -6.82
CA PRO A 67 -24.99 -22.65 -5.88
C PRO A 67 -26.03 -23.50 -6.59
N VAL A 68 -26.36 -24.65 -6.00
CA VAL A 68 -27.32 -25.61 -6.54
C VAL A 68 -28.72 -25.30 -6.04
N PRO A 69 -29.75 -25.29 -6.90
CA PRO A 69 -31.14 -25.16 -6.48
C PRO A 69 -31.55 -26.24 -5.48
N CYS A 70 -32.28 -25.86 -4.45
CA CYS A 70 -32.85 -26.79 -3.48
C CYS A 70 -34.25 -26.34 -3.04
N ASN A 71 -34.97 -27.22 -2.35
CA ASN A 71 -36.28 -26.91 -1.78
C ASN A 71 -36.37 -27.58 -0.41
N VAL A 72 -35.79 -26.93 0.61
CA VAL A 72 -35.73 -27.46 1.98
C VAL A 72 -36.54 -26.55 2.91
N PRO A 73 -37.56 -27.05 3.63
CA PRO A 73 -38.36 -26.23 4.54
C PRO A 73 -37.51 -25.60 5.66
N PHE A 74 -37.86 -24.39 6.11
CA PHE A 74 -37.19 -23.66 7.20
C PHE A 74 -38.18 -23.17 8.26
N ARG A 75 -37.78 -23.25 9.54
CA ARG A 75 -38.55 -22.87 10.74
C ARG A 75 -37.66 -22.14 11.77
N GLY A 76 -38.24 -21.42 12.72
CA GLY A 76 -37.52 -20.83 13.87
C GLY A 76 -37.35 -19.30 13.82
N LEU A 77 -36.64 -18.78 12.82
CA LEU A 77 -36.56 -17.32 12.54
C LEU A 77 -37.65 -16.83 11.57
N GLY A 78 -38.61 -17.69 11.23
CA GLY A 78 -39.69 -17.48 10.26
C GLY A 78 -40.22 -18.83 9.72
N ASN A 79 -41.09 -18.78 8.72
CA ASN A 79 -41.51 -19.96 7.94
C ASN A 79 -41.16 -19.72 6.47
N GLY A 80 -40.46 -20.66 5.82
CA GLY A 80 -40.08 -20.52 4.41
C GLY A 80 -39.42 -21.78 3.85
N CYS A 81 -38.76 -21.64 2.70
CA CYS A 81 -37.93 -22.69 2.12
C CYS A 81 -36.57 -22.11 1.72
N ALA A 82 -35.51 -22.86 1.97
CA ALA A 82 -34.21 -22.61 1.36
C ALA A 82 -34.29 -22.96 -0.13
N THR A 83 -33.82 -22.03 -0.98
CA THR A 83 -33.95 -22.12 -2.44
C THR A 83 -32.63 -22.43 -3.15
N LEU A 84 -31.50 -22.13 -2.51
CA LEU A 84 -30.16 -22.45 -3.03
C LEU A 84 -29.30 -23.06 -1.91
N ARG A 85 -28.35 -23.93 -2.30
CA ARG A 85 -27.33 -24.51 -1.43
C ARG A 85 -25.99 -24.44 -2.15
N GLY A 86 -24.96 -23.97 -1.47
CA GLY A 86 -23.63 -23.82 -2.05
C GLY A 86 -22.56 -23.59 -0.99
N THR A 87 -21.36 -23.27 -1.42
CA THR A 87 -20.25 -22.92 -0.54
C THR A 87 -20.20 -21.42 -0.34
N VAL A 88 -20.22 -20.98 0.91
CA VAL A 88 -20.00 -19.57 1.25
C VAL A 88 -18.61 -19.37 1.83
N ALA A 89 -18.09 -18.16 1.65
CA ALA A 89 -16.90 -17.70 2.34
C ALA A 89 -17.26 -16.46 3.17
N TRP A 90 -17.34 -16.63 4.49
CA TRP A 90 -17.45 -15.50 5.39
C TRP A 90 -16.07 -15.11 5.93
N HIS A 91 -15.84 -13.82 6.06
CA HIS A 91 -14.59 -13.28 6.55
C HIS A 91 -14.85 -12.65 7.92
N VAL A 92 -14.16 -13.15 8.93
CA VAL A 92 -14.22 -12.64 10.31
C VAL A 92 -12.82 -12.27 10.76
N ALA A 93 -12.65 -11.20 11.52
CA ALA A 93 -11.39 -10.94 12.21
C ALA A 93 -11.31 -11.85 13.43
N ASP A 94 -10.20 -12.54 13.65
CA ASP A 94 -9.94 -13.25 14.92
C ASP A 94 -9.47 -12.28 16.01
N ASP A 95 -9.19 -12.79 17.21
CA ASP A 95 -8.76 -12.00 18.37
C ASP A 95 -7.40 -11.32 18.15
N ASP A 96 -6.59 -11.82 17.20
CA ASP A 96 -5.33 -11.22 16.77
C ASP A 96 -5.55 -10.13 15.69
N GLY A 97 -6.80 -9.83 15.32
CA GLY A 97 -7.16 -8.85 14.29
C GLY A 97 -7.00 -9.36 12.85
N VAL A 98 -6.60 -10.61 12.67
CA VAL A 98 -6.33 -11.18 11.34
C VAL A 98 -7.64 -11.64 10.72
N THR A 99 -7.90 -11.20 9.48
CA THR A 99 -9.07 -11.69 8.74
C THR A 99 -8.92 -13.16 8.40
N ARG A 100 -9.78 -13.99 8.98
CA ARG A 100 -9.87 -15.42 8.72
C ARG A 100 -11.06 -15.71 7.81
N ARG A 101 -10.80 -16.51 6.78
CA ARG A 101 -11.81 -16.99 5.86
C ARG A 101 -12.41 -18.27 6.39
N LEU A 102 -13.71 -18.23 6.69
CA LEU A 102 -14.51 -19.38 7.06
C LEU A 102 -15.19 -19.91 5.80
N LEU A 103 -14.69 -21.04 5.30
CA LEU A 103 -15.28 -21.76 4.18
C LEU A 103 -16.34 -22.71 4.72
N ILE A 104 -17.60 -22.41 4.42
CA ILE A 104 -18.73 -23.20 4.90
C ILE A 104 -19.47 -23.79 3.68
N PRO A 105 -19.08 -24.99 3.23
CA PRO A 105 -19.84 -25.70 2.19
C PRO A 105 -21.26 -25.97 2.67
N ASN A 106 -22.15 -26.35 1.76
CA ASN A 106 -23.52 -26.77 2.12
C ASN A 106 -24.34 -25.72 2.88
N THR A 107 -24.03 -24.43 2.73
CA THR A 107 -24.78 -23.33 3.33
C THR A 107 -26.04 -23.05 2.52
N TYR A 108 -27.15 -22.79 3.22
CA TYR A 108 -28.46 -22.60 2.59
C TYR A 108 -28.84 -21.13 2.47
N TYR A 109 -29.32 -20.74 1.30
CA TYR A 109 -29.87 -19.41 1.05
C TYR A 109 -31.36 -19.36 1.40
N ILE A 110 -31.73 -18.43 2.28
CA ILE A 110 -33.10 -18.20 2.72
C ILE A 110 -33.42 -16.71 2.53
N PRO A 111 -34.24 -16.35 1.53
CA PRO A 111 -34.66 -14.97 1.33
C PRO A 111 -35.36 -14.41 2.57
N GLY A 112 -34.98 -13.21 3.01
CA GLY A 112 -35.63 -12.53 4.14
C GLY A 112 -35.17 -12.96 5.53
N LEU A 113 -34.11 -13.77 5.65
CA LEU A 113 -33.47 -14.06 6.94
C LEU A 113 -32.87 -12.76 7.53
N PRO A 114 -33.02 -12.45 8.83
CA PRO A 114 -32.62 -11.15 9.39
C PRO A 114 -31.10 -10.92 9.42
N LEU A 115 -30.30 -11.99 9.48
CA LEU A 115 -28.84 -11.95 9.46
C LEU A 115 -28.27 -13.29 8.96
N ARG A 116 -26.96 -13.36 8.71
CA ARG A 116 -26.26 -14.63 8.41
C ARG A 116 -26.15 -15.46 9.68
N ILE A 117 -26.19 -16.78 9.56
CA ILE A 117 -26.07 -17.71 10.69
C ILE A 117 -24.94 -18.69 10.41
N LEU A 118 -23.89 -18.66 11.23
CA LEU A 118 -22.86 -19.69 11.27
C LEU A 118 -23.22 -20.72 12.33
N LEU A 119 -23.30 -21.99 11.92
CA LEU A 119 -23.36 -23.12 12.84
C LEU A 119 -21.93 -23.56 13.20
N PRO A 120 -21.44 -23.33 14.43
CA PRO A 120 -20.06 -23.64 14.81
C PRO A 120 -19.72 -25.14 14.67
N GLN A 121 -20.70 -26.02 14.91
CA GLN A 121 -20.55 -27.47 14.74
C GLN A 121 -20.29 -27.84 13.28
N HIS A 122 -20.85 -27.09 12.33
CA HIS A 122 -20.59 -27.29 10.90
C HIS A 122 -19.14 -26.96 10.56
N LEU A 123 -18.65 -25.81 11.02
CA LEU A 123 -17.23 -25.44 10.88
C LEU A 123 -16.30 -26.51 11.49
N ALA A 124 -16.65 -27.03 12.67
CA ALA A 124 -15.87 -28.09 13.33
C ALA A 124 -15.83 -29.39 12.51
N GLN A 125 -16.96 -29.79 11.91
CA GLN A 125 -17.04 -30.98 11.06
C GLN A 125 -16.20 -30.87 9.80
N GLU A 126 -16.20 -29.69 9.16
CA GLU A 126 -15.42 -29.42 7.96
C GLU A 126 -13.91 -29.37 8.23
N LEU A 127 -13.51 -28.87 9.40
CA LEU A 127 -12.09 -28.81 9.79
C LEU A 127 -11.58 -30.14 10.37
N ARG A 128 -12.44 -31.03 10.84
CA ARG A 128 -12.08 -32.32 11.48
C ARG A 128 -11.03 -33.14 10.71
N PRO A 129 -11.11 -33.30 9.37
CA PRO A 129 -10.10 -34.06 8.62
C PRO A 129 -8.70 -33.42 8.61
N HIS A 130 -8.62 -32.12 8.92
CA HIS A 130 -7.41 -31.32 8.92
C HIS A 130 -6.84 -31.08 10.33
N GLU A 131 -7.42 -31.71 11.35
CA GLU A 131 -7.06 -31.52 12.75
C GLU A 131 -6.44 -32.77 13.39
N THR A 132 -5.34 -32.55 14.09
CA THR A 132 -4.66 -33.57 14.89
C THR A 132 -5.33 -33.81 16.24
N ARG A 133 -5.95 -32.77 16.82
CA ARG A 133 -6.61 -32.83 18.13
C ARG A 133 -8.09 -33.13 17.95
N LEU A 134 -8.65 -34.05 18.73
CA LEU A 134 -10.09 -34.38 18.72
C LEU A 134 -10.99 -33.17 19.05
N ASP A 135 -10.47 -32.22 19.81
CA ASP A 135 -11.10 -30.96 20.22
C ASP A 135 -10.31 -29.75 19.68
N GLY A 136 -9.92 -29.82 18.40
CA GLY A 136 -9.21 -28.77 17.69
C GLY A 136 -10.10 -27.55 17.37
N THR A 137 -11.39 -27.79 17.10
CA THR A 137 -12.40 -26.76 16.87
C THR A 137 -13.58 -26.92 17.81
N TYR A 138 -13.91 -25.87 18.56
CA TYR A 138 -15.03 -25.85 19.52
C TYR A 138 -15.49 -24.42 19.81
N LEU A 139 -16.68 -24.29 20.41
CA LEU A 139 -17.20 -23.04 20.94
C LEU A 139 -17.38 -23.14 22.45
N THR A 140 -16.90 -22.14 23.19
CA THR A 140 -17.11 -22.01 24.65
C THR A 140 -18.03 -20.84 24.92
N CYS A 141 -19.05 -21.04 25.76
CA CYS A 141 -19.96 -19.99 26.19
C CYS A 141 -19.66 -19.62 27.66
N TYR A 142 -19.42 -18.33 27.90
CA TYR A 142 -19.25 -17.72 29.22
C TYR A 142 -20.47 -16.85 29.53
N SER A 143 -20.54 -16.33 30.75
CA SER A 143 -21.64 -15.46 31.19
C SER A 143 -21.78 -14.16 30.38
N ASP A 144 -20.70 -13.69 29.76
CA ASP A 144 -20.58 -12.38 29.11
C ASP A 144 -20.15 -12.46 27.63
N ARG A 145 -19.69 -13.63 27.15
CA ARG A 145 -19.12 -13.80 25.82
C ARG A 145 -19.16 -15.25 25.34
N ILE A 146 -19.02 -15.44 24.04
CA ILE A 146 -18.71 -16.73 23.42
C ILE A 146 -17.33 -16.68 22.78
N GLN A 147 -16.66 -17.82 22.76
CA GLN A 147 -15.34 -17.98 22.17
C GLN A 147 -15.38 -19.12 21.17
N LEU A 148 -15.23 -18.80 19.87
CA LEU A 148 -15.04 -19.78 18.82
C LEU A 148 -13.54 -20.03 18.66
N THR A 149 -13.10 -21.25 18.94
CA THR A 149 -11.72 -21.70 18.75
C THR A 149 -11.69 -22.69 17.59
N TRP A 150 -10.75 -22.57 16.64
CA TRP A 150 -10.70 -23.48 15.50
C TRP A 150 -9.30 -23.77 14.96
N LEU A 151 -9.23 -24.79 14.11
CA LEU A 151 -8.03 -25.31 13.46
C LEU A 151 -6.93 -25.71 14.45
N ASP A 152 -7.12 -26.82 15.16
CA ASP A 152 -6.19 -27.30 16.19
C ASP A 152 -5.91 -26.25 17.28
N ARG A 153 -6.92 -25.44 17.60
CA ARG A 153 -6.90 -24.34 18.57
C ARG A 153 -5.91 -23.22 18.24
N ARG A 154 -5.63 -23.02 16.96
CA ARG A 154 -4.71 -21.98 16.48
C ARG A 154 -5.35 -20.60 16.44
N PHE A 155 -6.66 -20.54 16.23
CA PHE A 155 -7.39 -19.30 16.09
C PHE A 155 -8.50 -19.21 17.13
N LEU A 156 -8.74 -17.99 17.59
CA LEU A 156 -9.72 -17.66 18.62
C LEU A 156 -10.51 -16.42 18.18
N LEU A 157 -11.82 -16.48 18.28
CA LEU A 157 -12.74 -15.36 18.07
C LEU A 157 -13.61 -15.22 19.31
N THR A 158 -13.44 -14.12 20.04
CA THR A 158 -14.19 -13.74 21.22
C THR A 158 -15.30 -12.75 20.83
N VAL A 159 -16.55 -13.16 21.00
CA VAL A 159 -17.73 -12.34 20.70
C VAL A 159 -18.50 -12.06 21.99
N PRO A 160 -18.67 -10.79 22.41
CA PRO A 160 -19.51 -10.47 23.57
C PRO A 160 -20.96 -10.87 23.31
N LEU A 161 -21.64 -11.34 24.36
CA LEU A 161 -23.08 -11.57 24.31
C LEU A 161 -23.82 -10.23 24.38
N ASN A 162 -24.85 -10.06 23.56
CA ASN A 162 -25.72 -8.89 23.62
C ASN A 162 -26.85 -9.07 24.65
N ASP A 163 -27.77 -8.10 24.75
CA ASP A 163 -28.90 -8.14 25.69
C ASP A 163 -29.87 -9.31 25.47
N ALA A 164 -29.84 -9.94 24.28
CA ALA A 164 -30.58 -11.16 23.96
C ALA A 164 -29.77 -12.44 24.26
N ASN A 165 -28.61 -12.33 24.90
CA ASN A 165 -27.65 -13.40 25.19
C ASN A 165 -27.19 -14.19 23.95
N VAL A 166 -27.06 -13.52 22.82
CA VAL A 166 -26.49 -14.11 21.59
C VAL A 166 -25.22 -13.40 21.16
N GLY A 167 -24.29 -14.14 20.56
CA GLY A 167 -23.08 -13.57 19.99
C GLY A 167 -23.23 -13.32 18.50
N ILE A 168 -23.12 -12.04 18.12
CA ILE A 168 -23.18 -11.58 16.73
C ILE A 168 -21.87 -10.88 16.42
N VAL A 169 -21.19 -11.33 15.36
CA VAL A 169 -20.00 -10.69 14.79
C VAL A 169 -20.36 -10.04 13.46
N ARG A 170 -19.63 -9.00 13.05
CA ARG A 170 -19.76 -8.45 11.69
C ARG A 170 -18.76 -9.11 10.76
N THR A 171 -19.20 -9.50 9.58
CA THR A 171 -18.30 -9.87 8.49
C THR A 171 -17.51 -8.65 8.05
N VAL A 172 -16.26 -8.85 7.67
CA VAL A 172 -15.42 -7.76 7.16
C VAL A 172 -15.91 -7.36 5.75
N PRO A 173 -16.10 -6.05 5.45
CA PRO A 173 -16.46 -5.49 4.14
C PRO A 173 -15.70 -6.10 2.94
N SER A 174 -16.43 -6.31 1.84
CA SER A 174 -15.89 -6.68 0.53
C SER A 174 -15.93 -5.50 -0.45
N TYR A 175 -15.07 -4.50 -0.24
CA TYR A 175 -14.79 -3.32 -1.09
C TYR A 175 -15.68 -3.03 -2.33
N ALA A 176 -17.00 -2.86 -2.16
CA ALA A 176 -17.90 -2.50 -3.26
C ALA A 176 -18.81 -1.28 -3.02
N GLY A 177 -18.81 -0.64 -1.85
CA GLY A 177 -19.68 0.54 -1.64
C GLY A 177 -19.14 1.57 -0.66
N ALA A 178 -18.58 2.67 -1.20
CA ALA A 178 -18.49 4.06 -0.70
C ALA A 178 -18.23 4.26 0.81
N LEU A 179 -17.15 4.89 1.31
CA LEU A 179 -16.85 6.34 1.36
C LEU A 179 -18.00 7.26 1.83
N SER A 180 -18.01 7.66 3.11
CA SER A 180 -17.86 9.07 3.55
C SER A 180 -18.16 9.31 5.04
N SER A 181 -17.24 9.94 5.77
CA SER A 181 -17.40 11.20 6.56
C SER A 181 -16.30 11.37 7.64
N ASN A 182 -15.78 12.60 7.67
CA ASN A 182 -14.67 13.22 8.43
C ASN A 182 -15.11 13.60 9.88
N GLU A 183 -14.33 13.97 10.91
CA GLU A 183 -12.91 14.34 11.13
C GLU A 183 -12.66 14.62 12.66
N HIS A 184 -11.36 14.74 13.03
CA HIS A 184 -10.73 15.48 14.15
C HIS A 184 -10.56 14.85 15.55
N ASN A 185 -9.31 14.49 15.92
CA ASN A 185 -8.37 15.43 16.57
C ASN A 185 -6.97 14.81 16.83
N LEU A 186 -5.99 15.72 16.85
CA LEU A 186 -4.55 15.51 17.01
C LEU A 186 -4.16 14.99 18.41
N ALA A 187 -3.38 13.90 18.47
CA ALA A 187 -2.20 13.70 19.34
C ALA A 187 -1.70 12.25 19.24
N PHE A 188 -0.45 12.05 18.82
CA PHE A 188 0.30 10.81 19.12
C PHE A 188 0.65 10.87 20.62
N PRO A 189 0.21 9.92 21.46
CA PRO A 189 1.06 8.75 21.74
C PRO A 189 0.33 7.45 22.14
N THR A 190 1.12 6.36 22.20
CA THR A 190 0.90 5.04 22.84
C THR A 190 -0.03 4.01 22.16
N LEU A 191 0.63 3.10 21.43
CA LEU A 191 0.49 1.62 21.40
C LEU A 191 -0.85 0.98 21.82
N PHE A 192 -1.37 0.20 20.87
CA PHE A 192 -2.30 -0.94 21.01
C PHE A 192 -3.64 -0.70 21.70
N HIS A 193 -4.62 -0.25 20.91
CA HIS A 193 -5.93 -0.90 20.71
C HIS A 193 -6.84 0.08 19.96
N ARG A 194 -7.35 -0.31 18.77
CA ARG A 194 -8.76 -0.13 18.38
C ARG A 194 -9.07 -0.70 16.99
N ASN A 195 -9.94 -1.70 17.03
CA ASN A 195 -10.79 -2.28 16.00
C ASN A 195 -11.29 -1.27 14.93
N ASN A 196 -10.77 -1.37 13.70
CA ASN A 196 -11.47 -1.23 12.40
C ASN A 196 -10.50 -1.23 11.19
N GLU A 197 -9.48 -2.10 11.22
CA GLU A 197 -8.27 -1.86 10.43
C GLU A 197 -8.50 -1.92 8.91
N ARG A 198 -9.34 -2.79 8.34
CA ARG A 198 -9.40 -2.95 6.87
C ARG A 198 -9.96 -1.74 6.09
N GLU A 199 -10.98 -1.06 6.61
CA GLU A 199 -11.47 0.18 6.00
C GLU A 199 -10.59 1.37 6.31
N ASP A 200 -10.01 1.43 7.52
CA ASP A 200 -9.03 2.46 7.88
C ASP A 200 -7.75 2.32 7.05
N ILE A 201 -7.37 1.11 6.65
CA ILE A 201 -6.27 0.82 5.73
C ILE A 201 -6.53 1.44 4.37
N LEU A 202 -7.67 1.13 3.73
CA LEU A 202 -7.95 1.71 2.41
C LEU A 202 -8.31 3.19 2.48
N ARG A 203 -8.95 3.66 3.55
CA ARG A 203 -9.15 5.10 3.78
C ARG A 203 -7.82 5.78 3.97
N ASP A 204 -6.89 5.25 4.76
CA ASP A 204 -5.55 5.80 4.95
C ASP A 204 -4.73 5.73 3.67
N VAL A 205 -4.80 4.63 2.92
CA VAL A 205 -4.12 4.48 1.62
C VAL A 205 -4.72 5.47 0.61
N HIS A 206 -6.05 5.63 0.56
CA HIS A 206 -6.72 6.57 -0.33
C HIS A 206 -6.52 8.03 0.10
N HIS A 207 -6.51 8.30 1.41
CA HIS A 207 -6.22 9.60 2.01
C HIS A 207 -4.76 9.97 1.75
N MET A 208 -3.82 9.04 1.96
CA MET A 208 -2.42 9.20 1.59
C MET A 208 -2.26 9.42 0.09
N ALA A 209 -2.93 8.64 -0.76
CA ALA A 209 -2.92 8.86 -2.21
C ALA A 209 -3.44 10.26 -2.56
N LYS A 210 -4.58 10.68 -1.97
CA LYS A 210 -5.22 11.99 -2.18
C LYS A 210 -4.36 13.17 -1.72
N HIS A 211 -3.72 13.08 -0.55
CA HIS A 211 -2.83 14.13 -0.05
C HIS A 211 -1.52 14.20 -0.84
N LEU A 212 -0.98 13.06 -1.28
CA LEU A 212 0.19 13.02 -2.17
C LEU A 212 -0.16 13.44 -3.62
N LEU A 213 -1.45 13.55 -3.97
CA LEU A 213 -1.95 14.02 -5.28
C LEU A 213 -2.13 15.55 -5.34
N GLN A 214 -2.28 16.23 -4.19
CA GLN A 214 -2.52 17.70 -4.14
C GLN A 214 -1.31 18.55 -4.57
N CYS A 215 -0.17 17.95 -4.94
CA CYS A 215 0.99 18.66 -5.46
C CYS A 215 0.80 19.21 -6.91
N HIS A 216 -0.40 19.11 -7.51
CA HIS A 216 -0.58 19.34 -8.95
C HIS A 216 -1.70 20.29 -9.39
N SER A 217 -2.25 21.14 -8.52
CA SER A 217 -3.03 22.28 -8.98
C SER A 217 -2.15 23.53 -9.06
N CYS A 218 -1.55 23.76 -10.22
CA CYS A 218 -1.24 25.13 -10.61
C CYS A 218 -2.55 25.86 -10.92
N ASP A 219 -2.70 27.04 -10.33
CA ASP A 219 -3.86 27.91 -10.43
C ASP A 219 -4.27 28.16 -11.89
N ALA A 220 -5.53 27.86 -12.20
CA ALA A 220 -6.24 28.48 -13.31
C ALA A 220 -7.55 29.03 -12.74
N ASN A 221 -7.53 30.32 -12.46
CA ASN A 221 -8.65 31.09 -11.97
C ASN A 221 -9.65 31.41 -13.10
N GLU A 222 -10.92 31.51 -12.70
CA GLU A 222 -12.07 32.23 -13.30
C GLU A 222 -12.78 31.71 -14.56
N GLY A 223 -14.05 31.34 -14.34
CA GLY A 223 -15.19 32.12 -14.88
C GLY A 223 -15.73 31.76 -16.26
N ALA A 224 -16.84 31.01 -16.30
CA ALA A 224 -17.92 31.25 -17.27
C ALA A 224 -19.19 30.43 -16.92
N SER A 225 -20.19 31.18 -16.46
CA SER A 225 -21.65 31.03 -16.60
C SER A 225 -22.26 29.76 -17.22
N LEU A 226 -23.24 29.25 -16.46
CA LEU A 226 -24.42 28.48 -16.86
C LEU A 226 -24.99 28.82 -18.25
N SER A 227 -25.26 27.78 -19.05
CA SER A 227 -26.46 27.73 -19.89
C SER A 227 -26.91 26.28 -20.08
N GLN A 228 -28.16 26.03 -19.73
CA GLN A 228 -28.91 24.80 -19.99
C GLN A 228 -29.03 24.55 -21.49
N ASN A 229 -28.96 23.29 -21.91
CA ASN A 229 -29.93 22.77 -22.88
C ASN A 229 -29.97 21.24 -22.90
N GLU A 230 -31.21 20.76 -22.96
CA GLU A 230 -31.63 19.37 -22.98
C GLU A 230 -31.40 18.69 -24.34
N GLY A 231 -31.37 17.35 -24.30
CA GLY A 231 -31.88 16.52 -25.40
C GLY A 231 -30.84 15.87 -26.31
N ALA A 232 -30.59 14.57 -26.10
CA ALA A 232 -30.96 13.50 -27.05
C ALA A 232 -30.18 12.21 -26.76
N SER A 233 -30.93 11.22 -26.30
CA SER A 233 -30.60 9.80 -26.22
C SER A 233 -30.16 9.22 -27.56
N LYS A 234 -29.06 8.44 -27.55
CA LYS A 234 -28.88 7.28 -28.45
C LYS A 234 -28.15 6.15 -27.72
N SER A 235 -28.82 5.01 -27.72
CA SER A 235 -28.48 3.72 -27.12
C SER A 235 -27.52 2.88 -27.99
N GLN A 236 -26.95 1.85 -27.33
CA GLN A 236 -26.22 0.66 -27.84
C GLN A 236 -24.71 0.88 -28.07
N ASN A 237 -23.80 0.07 -27.55
CA ASN A 237 -23.85 -1.38 -27.37
C ASN A 237 -22.93 -1.80 -26.20
N GLU A 238 -23.47 -2.52 -25.21
CA GLU A 238 -22.70 -3.12 -24.12
C GLU A 238 -22.12 -4.46 -24.58
N GLY A 239 -20.79 -4.54 -24.69
CA GLY A 239 -20.06 -5.79 -24.70
C GLY A 239 -19.59 -6.08 -23.28
N ALA A 240 -20.15 -7.12 -22.66
CA ALA A 240 -19.75 -7.62 -21.35
C ALA A 240 -18.24 -7.92 -21.34
N CYS A 241 -17.48 -7.27 -20.45
CA CYS A 241 -16.14 -7.72 -20.11
C CYS A 241 -16.27 -8.87 -19.11
N GLU A 242 -15.63 -9.99 -19.40
CA GLU A 242 -15.42 -11.07 -18.44
C GLU A 242 -14.80 -10.49 -17.16
N SER A 243 -15.37 -10.85 -16.01
CA SER A 243 -15.04 -10.31 -14.70
C SER A 243 -13.63 -10.74 -14.25
N ASP A 244 -12.81 -9.73 -13.99
CA ASP A 244 -11.43 -9.73 -13.46
C ASP A 244 -11.29 -10.33 -12.03
N ASP A 245 -11.88 -11.49 -11.72
CA ASP A 245 -11.71 -12.16 -10.41
C ASP A 245 -10.29 -12.75 -10.20
N THR A 246 -9.52 -12.88 -11.29
CA THR A 246 -8.10 -13.26 -11.26
C THR A 246 -7.18 -12.13 -10.76
N PHE A 247 -7.64 -10.88 -10.76
CA PHE A 247 -6.82 -9.73 -10.36
C PHE A 247 -6.69 -9.62 -8.82
N LEU A 248 -7.77 -9.90 -8.09
CA LEU A 248 -7.80 -9.78 -6.64
C LEU A 248 -7.10 -10.96 -5.93
N SER A 249 -7.11 -12.16 -6.52
CA SER A 249 -6.33 -13.30 -5.98
C SER A 249 -4.82 -13.04 -6.08
N GLN A 250 -4.35 -12.36 -7.12
CA GLN A 250 -2.95 -11.95 -7.28
C GLN A 250 -2.50 -10.87 -6.28
N LEU A 251 -3.43 -10.11 -5.68
CA LEU A 251 -3.11 -9.16 -4.60
C LEU A 251 -2.72 -9.88 -3.29
N PHE A 252 -3.19 -11.12 -3.09
CA PHE A 252 -3.16 -11.75 -1.78
C PHE A 252 -2.15 -12.91 -1.62
N ASP A 253 -1.63 -13.50 -2.70
CA ASP A 253 -0.67 -14.61 -2.66
C ASP A 253 0.78 -14.17 -3.00
N ILE A 254 1.46 -13.48 -2.08
CA ILE A 254 2.88 -13.08 -2.24
C ILE A 254 3.85 -13.87 -1.33
N ASP A 255 3.36 -14.81 -0.52
CA ASP A 255 4.25 -15.65 0.31
C ASP A 255 4.97 -16.75 -0.50
N LEU A 256 4.74 -16.84 -1.82
CA LEU A 256 5.30 -17.87 -2.69
C LEU A 256 6.27 -17.36 -3.78
N LEU A 257 6.69 -16.09 -3.77
CA LEU A 257 7.42 -15.48 -4.90
C LEU A 257 8.93 -15.74 -4.94
N SER A 258 9.53 -16.32 -3.90
CA SER A 258 10.96 -16.61 -3.82
C SER A 258 11.35 -18.06 -4.12
N THR A 259 10.38 -18.94 -4.40
CA THR A 259 10.64 -20.36 -4.67
C THR A 259 10.78 -20.65 -6.16
N GLU A 260 11.55 -21.67 -6.53
CA GLU A 260 11.68 -22.17 -7.92
C GLU A 260 10.35 -22.57 -8.56
N ALA A 261 9.25 -22.64 -7.77
CA ALA A 261 7.90 -22.91 -8.21
C ALA A 261 7.10 -21.67 -8.67
N ALA A 262 7.62 -20.45 -8.52
CA ALA A 262 6.95 -19.22 -8.94
C ALA A 262 6.99 -19.03 -10.47
N THR A 263 5.86 -18.64 -11.07
CA THR A 263 5.79 -18.35 -12.52
C THR A 263 6.69 -17.15 -12.90
N PRO A 264 7.15 -17.03 -14.16
CA PRO A 264 7.94 -15.88 -14.60
C PRO A 264 7.26 -14.53 -14.33
N THR A 265 5.93 -14.46 -14.45
CA THR A 265 5.12 -13.26 -14.17
C THR A 265 5.15 -12.90 -12.68
N GLN A 266 5.06 -13.89 -11.81
CA GLN A 266 5.20 -13.75 -10.35
C GLN A 266 6.60 -13.29 -9.95
N GLN A 267 7.65 -13.88 -10.54
CA GLN A 267 9.03 -13.44 -10.32
C GLN A 267 9.27 -12.02 -10.84
N LEU A 268 8.65 -11.63 -11.96
CA LEU A 268 8.72 -10.27 -12.48
C LEU A 268 8.05 -9.28 -11.51
N LEU A 269 6.94 -9.65 -10.87
CA LEU A 269 6.30 -8.86 -9.82
C LEU A 269 7.16 -8.75 -8.55
N TYR A 270 7.87 -9.81 -8.17
CA TYR A 270 8.85 -9.77 -7.08
C TYR A 270 9.93 -8.72 -7.36
N TRP A 271 10.58 -8.77 -8.53
CA TRP A 271 11.62 -7.80 -8.89
C TRP A 271 11.07 -6.37 -8.98
N HIS A 272 9.81 -6.21 -9.38
CA HIS A 272 9.13 -4.92 -9.36
C HIS A 272 9.02 -4.35 -7.94
N HIS A 273 8.61 -5.15 -6.95
CA HIS A 273 8.57 -4.70 -5.55
C HIS A 273 9.97 -4.49 -4.96
N HIS A 274 10.89 -5.43 -5.20
CA HIS A 274 12.25 -5.42 -4.66
C HIS A 274 13.06 -4.22 -5.18
N LEU A 275 12.81 -3.80 -6.43
CA LEU A 275 13.35 -2.58 -7.01
C LEU A 275 12.39 -1.38 -6.85
N ASN A 276 11.62 -1.31 -5.77
CA ASN A 276 10.84 -0.13 -5.40
C ASN A 276 9.94 0.42 -6.53
N HIS A 277 9.25 -0.49 -7.20
CA HIS A 277 8.28 -0.25 -8.26
C HIS A 277 8.85 0.28 -9.58
N ARG A 278 10.08 -0.08 -9.93
CA ARG A 278 10.59 0.14 -11.30
C ARG A 278 9.66 -0.47 -12.34
N SER A 279 9.49 0.23 -13.47
CA SER A 279 8.55 -0.20 -14.51
C SER A 279 8.89 -1.59 -15.05
N PHE A 280 7.87 -2.41 -15.31
CA PHE A 280 8.07 -3.75 -15.87
C PHE A 280 8.81 -3.72 -17.22
N SER A 281 8.65 -2.66 -18.02
CA SER A 281 9.44 -2.46 -19.24
C SER A 281 10.93 -2.34 -18.95
N LEU A 282 11.32 -1.67 -17.86
CA LEU A 282 12.71 -1.60 -17.42
C LEU A 282 13.21 -2.96 -16.96
N LEU A 283 12.44 -3.67 -16.14
CA LEU A 283 12.81 -5.01 -15.67
C LEU A 283 13.02 -5.98 -16.82
N LYS A 284 12.15 -5.95 -17.84
CA LYS A 284 12.32 -6.74 -19.07
C LYS A 284 13.55 -6.34 -19.87
N SER A 285 13.87 -5.04 -19.97
CA SER A 285 15.13 -4.58 -20.58
C SER A 285 16.35 -5.10 -19.82
N MET A 286 16.33 -5.00 -18.49
CA MET A 286 17.38 -5.53 -17.63
C MET A 286 17.51 -7.05 -17.78
N ALA A 287 16.41 -7.79 -17.94
CA ALA A 287 16.44 -9.23 -18.22
C ALA A 287 17.08 -9.53 -19.59
N ASN A 288 16.76 -8.76 -20.63
CA ASN A 288 17.39 -8.88 -21.95
C ASN A 288 18.89 -8.59 -21.91
N GLU A 289 19.31 -7.63 -21.10
CA GLU A 289 20.72 -7.27 -20.87
C GLU A 289 21.46 -8.28 -19.97
N GLY A 290 20.78 -9.30 -19.43
CA GLY A 290 21.35 -10.26 -18.48
C GLY A 290 21.56 -9.70 -17.07
N LYS A 291 21.08 -8.47 -16.81
CA LYS A 291 21.03 -7.86 -15.47
C LYS A 291 19.91 -8.44 -14.62
N LEU A 292 18.95 -9.17 -15.16
CA LEU A 292 17.99 -9.99 -14.41
C LEU A 292 17.88 -11.36 -15.09
N PRO A 293 17.28 -12.39 -14.45
CA PRO A 293 17.10 -13.68 -15.09
C PRO A 293 16.42 -13.55 -16.46
N LYS A 294 17.04 -14.12 -17.51
CA LYS A 294 16.66 -13.86 -18.91
C LYS A 294 15.22 -14.25 -19.24
N HIS A 295 14.68 -15.27 -18.58
CA HIS A 295 13.30 -15.73 -18.80
C HIS A 295 12.24 -14.68 -18.42
N LEU A 296 12.60 -13.67 -17.60
CA LEU A 296 11.69 -12.59 -17.24
C LEU A 296 11.42 -11.62 -18.40
N ALA A 297 12.29 -11.58 -19.41
CA ALA A 297 12.12 -10.69 -20.56
C ALA A 297 10.84 -11.00 -21.35
N SER A 298 10.46 -12.27 -21.41
CA SER A 298 9.25 -12.77 -22.09
C SER A 298 8.05 -12.97 -21.16
N ALA A 299 8.18 -12.74 -19.85
CA ALA A 299 7.09 -12.91 -18.90
C ALA A 299 5.93 -11.95 -19.20
N ASP A 300 4.70 -12.31 -18.84
CA ASP A 300 3.56 -11.40 -18.99
C ASP A 300 3.71 -10.18 -18.07
N HIS A 301 3.03 -9.08 -18.41
CA HIS A 301 3.06 -7.87 -17.60
C HIS A 301 2.04 -7.99 -16.46
N PRO A 302 2.45 -8.24 -15.20
CA PRO A 302 1.49 -8.30 -14.11
C PRO A 302 0.98 -6.89 -13.82
N ARG A 303 -0.18 -6.82 -13.19
CA ARG A 303 -0.67 -5.57 -12.63
C ARG A 303 -0.13 -5.40 -11.21
N CYS A 304 0.21 -4.18 -10.84
CA CYS A 304 0.56 -3.85 -9.46
C CYS A 304 -0.49 -2.88 -8.90
N ALA A 305 -1.24 -3.31 -7.89
CA ALA A 305 -2.30 -2.49 -7.28
C ALA A 305 -1.77 -1.13 -6.79
N ALA A 306 -0.60 -1.12 -6.14
CA ALA A 306 0.01 0.12 -5.67
C ALA A 306 0.31 1.09 -6.83
N CYS A 307 0.82 0.59 -7.96
CA CYS A 307 1.07 1.42 -9.15
C CYS A 307 -0.22 1.97 -9.75
N GLU A 308 -1.25 1.11 -9.87
CA GLU A 308 -2.55 1.50 -10.41
C GLU A 308 -3.19 2.59 -9.53
N MET A 309 -3.12 2.44 -8.20
CA MET A 309 -3.62 3.44 -7.24
C MET A 309 -2.80 4.74 -7.25
N ALA A 310 -1.48 4.65 -7.41
CA ALA A 310 -0.60 5.82 -7.34
C ALA A 310 -0.60 6.67 -8.62
N THR A 311 -0.83 6.05 -9.78
CA THR A 311 -0.66 6.69 -11.10
C THR A 311 -1.97 6.95 -11.85
N ALA A 312 -3.11 6.54 -11.30
CA ALA A 312 -4.43 6.84 -11.86
C ALA A 312 -4.63 8.36 -12.02
N HIS A 313 -4.81 8.81 -13.25
CA HIS A 313 -5.08 10.21 -13.58
C HIS A 313 -6.11 10.33 -14.72
N ARG A 314 -6.80 11.47 -14.79
CA ARG A 314 -7.78 11.74 -15.86
C ARG A 314 -7.10 11.67 -17.23
N LYS A 315 -7.66 10.86 -18.14
CA LYS A 315 -7.15 10.76 -19.52
C LYS A 315 -7.20 12.16 -20.20
N PRO A 316 -6.10 12.66 -20.77
CA PRO A 316 -6.10 13.96 -21.43
C PRO A 316 -6.97 13.91 -22.69
N TRP A 317 -7.79 14.95 -22.88
CA TRP A 317 -8.71 15.07 -24.02
C TRP A 317 -7.99 15.41 -25.36
N ARG A 318 -6.70 15.79 -25.32
CA ARG A 318 -5.92 16.09 -26.54
C ARG A 318 -4.41 15.94 -26.30
N ASN A 319 -3.69 15.34 -27.25
CA ASN A 319 -2.23 15.26 -27.23
C ASN A 319 -1.62 16.66 -27.49
N ARG A 320 -0.93 17.23 -26.49
CA ARG A 320 -0.09 18.42 -26.70
C ARG A 320 1.16 18.02 -27.50
N ARG A 321 1.57 18.89 -28.45
CA ARG A 321 2.79 18.72 -29.22
C ARG A 321 4.02 18.71 -28.30
N ALA A 322 4.99 17.85 -28.63
CA ALA A 322 6.26 17.81 -27.92
C ALA A 322 6.98 19.17 -28.06
N PRO A 323 7.49 19.76 -26.96
CA PRO A 323 8.29 20.97 -27.03
C PRO A 323 9.63 20.70 -27.73
N SER A 324 10.21 21.75 -28.31
CA SER A 324 11.50 21.73 -29.00
C SER A 324 12.64 21.31 -28.07
N GLY A 325 13.60 20.54 -28.61
CA GLY A 325 14.69 19.96 -27.84
C GLY A 325 15.61 21.00 -27.17
N LEU A 326 15.91 20.76 -25.90
CA LEU A 326 16.95 21.47 -25.16
C LEU A 326 18.35 21.13 -25.73
N ARG A 327 19.31 22.04 -25.50
CA ARG A 327 20.70 21.86 -25.94
C ARG A 327 21.28 20.61 -25.26
N LYS A 328 21.71 19.62 -26.05
CA LYS A 328 22.28 18.38 -25.51
C LYS A 328 23.61 18.66 -24.79
N ALA A 329 23.68 18.34 -23.51
CA ALA A 329 24.94 18.28 -22.78
C ALA A 329 25.83 17.17 -23.34
N LYS A 330 27.14 17.40 -23.34
CA LYS A 330 28.18 16.50 -23.87
C LYS A 330 28.97 15.79 -22.77
N GLN A 331 28.91 16.28 -21.54
CA GLN A 331 29.61 15.74 -20.38
C GLN A 331 28.83 16.02 -19.08
N PRO A 332 29.07 15.23 -18.01
CA PRO A 332 28.48 15.48 -16.69
C PRO A 332 28.80 16.89 -16.18
N GLY A 333 27.84 17.51 -15.49
CA GLY A 333 28.00 18.84 -14.88
C GLY A 333 27.90 20.01 -15.86
N GLN A 334 27.77 19.76 -17.16
CA GLN A 334 27.68 20.85 -18.15
C GLN A 334 26.38 21.66 -18.02
N CYS A 335 25.26 20.99 -17.76
CA CYS A 335 23.96 21.63 -17.60
C CYS A 335 23.10 20.84 -16.62
N ILE A 336 22.65 21.52 -15.57
CA ILE A 336 21.84 20.95 -14.49
C ILE A 336 20.49 21.64 -14.49
N SER A 337 19.41 20.89 -14.67
CA SER A 337 18.08 21.41 -14.37
C SER A 337 17.83 21.29 -12.88
N VAL A 338 17.30 22.35 -12.26
CA VAL A 338 16.95 22.35 -10.83
C VAL A 338 15.51 22.83 -10.67
N ASP A 339 14.81 22.21 -9.73
CA ASP A 339 13.45 22.56 -9.35
C ASP A 339 13.15 22.10 -7.92
N GLN A 340 12.09 22.64 -7.31
CA GLN A 340 11.68 22.34 -5.93
C GLN A 340 10.32 21.66 -5.89
N LEU A 341 10.25 20.62 -5.08
CA LEU A 341 9.02 20.01 -4.63
C LEU A 341 8.61 20.61 -3.30
N LYS A 342 7.35 21.06 -3.18
CA LYS A 342 6.68 21.31 -1.90
C LYS A 342 5.71 20.17 -1.59
N SER A 343 5.84 19.57 -0.41
CA SER A 343 4.89 18.57 0.08
C SER A 343 3.81 19.24 0.94
N PRO A 344 2.51 18.91 0.74
CA PRO A 344 1.44 19.34 1.66
C PRO A 344 1.50 18.60 3.00
N ILE A 345 2.21 17.46 3.08
CA ILE A 345 2.38 16.67 4.29
C ILE A 345 3.79 16.93 4.85
N PRO A 346 3.91 17.46 6.08
CA PRO A 346 5.20 17.61 6.74
C PRO A 346 5.87 16.26 6.99
N GLY A 347 7.00 16.02 6.32
CA GLY A 347 7.75 14.76 6.36
C GLY A 347 8.55 14.59 7.65
N LEU A 348 8.65 13.34 8.10
CA LEU A 348 9.41 12.96 9.29
C LEU A 348 10.90 13.30 9.10
N MET A 349 11.46 14.03 10.06
CA MET A 349 12.89 14.23 10.19
C MET A 349 13.40 13.30 11.29
N GLY A 350 13.96 12.17 10.88
CA GLY A 350 14.50 11.16 11.78
C GLY A 350 15.68 11.67 12.60
N GLN A 351 15.71 11.31 13.87
CA GLN A 351 16.85 11.51 14.77
C GLN A 351 17.30 10.17 15.34
N MET A 352 18.60 10.03 15.57
CA MET A 352 19.18 8.79 16.10
C MET A 352 19.03 8.65 17.63
N LYS A 353 18.90 9.77 18.35
CA LYS A 353 18.89 9.78 19.83
C LYS A 353 18.20 11.02 20.37
N GLY A 354 17.86 10.98 21.67
CA GLY A 354 17.25 12.08 22.39
C GLY A 354 15.74 12.17 22.17
N ILE A 355 15.15 13.31 22.53
CA ILE A 355 13.72 13.55 22.34
C ILE A 355 13.44 13.71 20.83
N PRO A 356 12.49 12.96 20.25
CA PRO A 356 12.15 13.11 18.83
C PRO A 356 11.81 14.55 18.46
N THR A 357 12.45 15.04 17.40
CA THR A 357 12.27 16.41 16.92
C THR A 357 10.85 16.66 16.41
N THR A 358 10.39 17.89 16.62
CA THR A 358 9.15 18.41 16.02
C THR A 358 9.39 18.99 14.62
N LYS A 359 10.65 19.19 14.22
CA LYS A 359 11.02 19.67 12.88
C LYS A 359 10.58 18.68 11.79
N ARG A 360 10.26 19.20 10.61
CA ARG A 360 9.74 18.40 9.49
C ARG A 360 10.36 18.84 8.19
N PHE A 361 10.49 17.90 7.25
CA PHE A 361 10.80 18.21 5.87
C PHE A 361 9.52 18.66 5.16
N ASN A 362 9.51 19.87 4.60
CA ASN A 362 8.37 20.37 3.83
C ASN A 362 8.69 20.48 2.34
N TYR A 363 9.99 20.49 2.00
CA TYR A 363 10.48 20.73 0.66
C TYR A 363 11.56 19.72 0.26
N ALA A 364 11.74 19.54 -1.04
CA ALA A 364 12.89 18.84 -1.60
C ALA A 364 13.37 19.55 -2.87
N THR A 365 14.66 19.85 -2.96
CA THR A 365 15.28 20.36 -4.19
C THR A 365 15.85 19.19 -4.98
N VAL A 366 15.53 19.13 -6.28
CA VAL A 366 16.00 18.07 -7.18
C VAL A 366 16.87 18.67 -8.28
N PHE A 367 18.11 18.21 -8.36
CA PHE A 367 19.05 18.54 -9.41
C PHE A 367 19.07 17.40 -10.43
N VAL A 368 19.04 17.69 -11.72
CA VAL A 368 19.08 16.70 -12.80
C VAL A 368 20.16 17.04 -13.80
N ASP A 369 21.14 16.15 -13.94
CA ASP A 369 22.20 16.30 -14.93
C ASP A 369 21.73 15.91 -16.33
N HIS A 370 21.87 16.83 -17.29
CA HIS A 370 21.34 16.66 -18.65
C HIS A 370 22.06 15.58 -19.45
N TYR A 371 23.32 15.28 -19.10
CA TYR A 371 24.11 14.26 -19.78
C TYR A 371 23.75 12.87 -19.28
N SER A 372 23.99 12.62 -17.99
CA SER A 372 23.86 11.31 -17.34
C SER A 372 22.44 10.90 -16.99
N ASP A 373 21.48 11.84 -16.96
CA ASP A 373 20.16 11.66 -16.29
C ASP A 373 20.23 11.48 -14.78
N MET A 374 21.39 11.61 -14.13
CA MET A 374 21.47 11.42 -12.69
C MET A 374 20.70 12.53 -11.99
N SER A 375 19.90 12.17 -10.98
CA SER A 375 19.29 13.16 -10.11
C SER A 375 19.82 13.11 -8.69
N TYR A 376 20.07 14.29 -8.13
CA TYR A 376 20.50 14.46 -6.75
C TYR A 376 19.40 15.19 -6.00
N LEU A 377 19.02 14.65 -4.84
CA LEU A 377 17.88 15.12 -4.07
C LEU A 377 18.35 15.63 -2.71
N VAL A 378 17.86 16.80 -2.30
CA VAL A 378 18.11 17.38 -0.98
C VAL A 378 16.78 17.71 -0.31
N LEU A 379 16.56 17.13 0.87
CA LEU A 379 15.38 17.40 1.71
C LEU A 379 15.60 18.68 2.54
N GLN A 380 14.55 19.49 2.69
CA GLN A 380 14.62 20.82 3.30
C GLN A 380 13.44 21.07 4.26
N GLU A 381 13.68 21.85 5.31
CA GLU A 381 12.66 22.27 6.27
C GLU A 381 11.84 23.42 5.69
N THR A 382 12.49 24.35 4.98
CA THR A 382 11.88 25.54 4.39
C THR A 382 12.28 25.75 2.93
N ASP A 383 11.59 26.66 2.23
CA ASP A 383 11.95 27.13 0.88
C ASP A 383 12.78 28.42 0.91
N THR A 384 13.52 28.66 1.99
CA THR A 384 14.35 29.86 2.13
C THR A 384 15.52 29.86 1.13
N ALA A 385 15.99 31.05 0.79
CA ALA A 385 17.16 31.24 -0.06
C ALA A 385 18.39 30.50 0.48
N ASP A 386 18.63 30.60 1.80
CA ASP A 386 19.76 29.98 2.49
C ASP A 386 19.71 28.45 2.43
N GLU A 387 18.56 27.83 2.72
CA GLU A 387 18.42 26.37 2.60
C GLU A 387 18.56 25.91 1.14
N THR A 388 18.04 26.69 0.18
CA THR A 388 18.14 26.38 -1.26
C THR A 388 19.59 26.47 -1.73
N LEU A 389 20.34 27.47 -1.25
CA LEU A 389 21.77 27.60 -1.51
C LEU A 389 22.56 26.45 -0.86
N ALA A 390 22.23 26.07 0.38
CA ALA A 390 22.86 24.93 1.05
C ALA A 390 22.63 23.63 0.26
N ALA A 391 21.44 23.43 -0.32
CA ALA A 391 21.15 22.30 -1.19
C ALA A 391 22.04 22.30 -2.44
N LYS A 392 22.22 23.46 -3.09
CA LYS A 392 23.16 23.63 -4.21
C LYS A 392 24.58 23.24 -3.81
N HIS A 393 25.07 23.77 -2.70
CA HIS A 393 26.43 23.48 -2.23
C HIS A 393 26.63 22.01 -1.88
N SER A 394 25.60 21.34 -1.35
CA SER A 394 25.62 19.88 -1.10
C SER A 394 25.77 19.09 -2.39
N PHE A 395 24.97 19.42 -3.42
CA PHE A 395 25.08 18.78 -4.73
C PHE A 395 26.44 19.04 -5.39
N GLU A 396 26.95 20.27 -5.32
CA GLU A 396 28.25 20.63 -5.86
C GLU A 396 29.41 19.97 -5.10
N ALA A 397 29.26 19.77 -3.79
CA ALA A 397 30.23 19.00 -3.00
C ALA A 397 30.26 17.54 -3.47
N PHE A 398 29.10 16.92 -3.66
CA PHE A 398 29.01 15.58 -4.23
C PHE A 398 29.60 15.50 -5.64
N ALA A 399 29.30 16.45 -6.54
CA ALA A 399 29.90 16.46 -7.87
C ALA A 399 31.44 16.57 -7.81
N ARG A 400 31.96 17.39 -6.90
CA ARG A 400 33.41 17.58 -6.70
C ARG A 400 34.12 16.32 -6.20
N THR A 401 33.48 15.46 -5.40
CA THR A 401 34.10 14.17 -4.99
C THR A 401 34.36 13.24 -6.18
N HIS A 402 33.69 13.49 -7.30
CA HIS A 402 33.87 12.78 -8.57
C HIS A 402 34.60 13.60 -9.63
N ALA A 403 35.30 14.67 -9.23
CA ALA A 403 36.02 15.59 -10.12
C ALA A 403 35.13 16.29 -11.17
N ILE A 404 33.83 16.44 -10.90
CA ILE A 404 32.88 17.10 -11.79
C ILE A 404 32.62 18.52 -11.28
N ARG A 405 32.78 19.50 -12.17
CA ARG A 405 32.43 20.90 -11.90
C ARG A 405 31.14 21.26 -12.61
N ILE A 406 30.19 21.81 -11.87
CA ILE A 406 28.93 22.32 -12.43
C ILE A 406 29.18 23.65 -13.14
N GLN A 407 28.73 23.74 -14.40
CA GLN A 407 28.98 24.90 -15.29
C GLN A 407 27.75 25.79 -15.48
N HIS A 408 26.56 25.17 -15.59
CA HIS A 408 25.33 25.87 -15.92
C HIS A 408 24.13 25.29 -15.15
N TYR A 409 23.30 26.18 -14.61
CA TYR A 409 21.99 25.83 -14.05
C TYR A 409 20.86 26.31 -14.96
N HIS A 410 19.85 25.46 -15.13
CA HIS A 410 18.59 25.80 -15.77
C HIS A 410 17.47 25.65 -14.76
N ALA A 411 16.74 26.74 -14.49
CA ALA A 411 15.71 26.74 -13.45
C ALA A 411 14.50 27.59 -13.87
N ASP A 412 13.47 27.61 -13.04
CA ASP A 412 12.40 28.59 -13.13
C ASP A 412 12.80 29.93 -12.45
N ASN A 413 11.97 30.96 -12.63
CA ASN A 413 12.22 32.30 -12.07
C ASN A 413 11.93 32.41 -10.56
N GLY A 414 11.63 31.31 -9.87
CA GLY A 414 11.20 31.35 -8.46
C GLY A 414 12.36 31.65 -7.51
N ARG A 415 12.57 30.79 -6.51
CA ARG A 415 13.65 30.92 -5.51
C ARG A 415 15.05 31.04 -6.12
N PHE A 416 15.22 30.54 -7.34
CA PHE A 416 16.50 30.57 -8.04
C PHE A 416 16.84 31.93 -8.67
N ALA A 417 15.89 32.87 -8.75
CA ALA A 417 16.15 34.23 -9.22
C ALA A 417 16.56 35.19 -8.10
N GLU A 418 16.56 34.75 -6.85
CA GLU A 418 16.93 35.58 -5.70
C GLU A 418 18.41 35.96 -5.72
N ASN A 419 18.74 37.13 -5.14
CA ASN A 419 20.10 37.68 -5.13
C ASN A 419 21.11 36.69 -4.53
N LEU A 420 20.72 35.98 -3.46
CA LEU A 420 21.62 35.04 -2.79
C LEU A 420 22.09 33.92 -3.74
N TRP A 421 21.19 33.38 -4.56
CA TRP A 421 21.49 32.34 -5.54
C TRP A 421 22.31 32.90 -6.70
N THR A 422 21.88 34.04 -7.27
CA THR A 422 22.54 34.65 -8.43
C THR A 422 23.94 35.16 -8.11
N ASP A 423 24.16 35.71 -6.91
CA ASP A 423 25.48 36.11 -6.42
C ASP A 423 26.40 34.89 -6.27
N ASP A 424 25.90 33.76 -5.77
CA ASP A 424 26.69 32.53 -5.65
C ASP A 424 27.06 31.96 -7.03
N ILE A 425 26.13 31.96 -7.99
CA ILE A 425 26.40 31.60 -9.39
C ILE A 425 27.54 32.45 -9.97
N GLN A 426 27.49 33.77 -9.78
CA GLN A 426 28.54 34.69 -10.25
C GLN A 426 29.88 34.43 -9.57
N LYS A 427 29.89 34.29 -8.23
CA LYS A 427 31.09 34.01 -7.42
C LYS A 427 31.78 32.72 -7.85
N GLN A 428 31.02 31.69 -8.22
CA GLN A 428 31.55 30.41 -8.65
C GLN A 428 31.92 30.35 -10.15
N GLY A 429 31.71 31.44 -10.90
CA GLY A 429 31.97 31.51 -12.34
C GLY A 429 31.04 30.58 -13.15
N GLN A 430 29.83 30.37 -12.64
CA GLN A 430 28.79 29.55 -13.27
C GLN A 430 27.88 30.45 -14.12
N THR A 431 27.07 29.81 -14.95
CA THR A 431 26.05 30.51 -15.74
C THR A 431 24.66 29.99 -15.38
N MET A 432 23.64 30.79 -15.63
CA MET A 432 22.27 30.40 -15.34
C MET A 432 21.33 30.85 -16.46
N SER A 433 20.34 30.01 -16.77
CA SER A 433 19.22 30.37 -17.63
C SER A 433 17.91 30.10 -16.92
N TYR A 434 16.94 30.97 -17.18
CA TYR A 434 15.61 30.86 -16.63
C TYR A 434 14.60 30.50 -17.71
N CYS A 435 13.50 29.88 -17.31
CA CYS A 435 12.33 29.74 -18.15
C CYS A 435 11.66 31.10 -18.36
N GLY A 436 11.11 31.34 -19.55
CA GLY A 436 10.29 32.53 -19.77
C GLY A 436 9.12 32.59 -18.78
N VAL A 437 8.72 33.78 -18.35
CA VAL A 437 7.51 33.97 -17.54
C VAL A 437 6.33 33.32 -18.28
N SER A 438 5.56 32.45 -17.63
CA SER A 438 4.49 31.61 -18.20
C SER A 438 4.91 30.49 -19.16
N ALA A 439 6.21 30.21 -19.31
CA ALA A 439 6.77 29.13 -20.14
C ALA A 439 7.36 27.98 -19.31
N HIS A 440 6.67 27.54 -18.25
CA HIS A 440 7.09 26.45 -17.35
C HIS A 440 7.56 25.17 -18.08
N TRP A 441 6.99 24.87 -19.24
CA TRP A 441 7.40 23.74 -20.09
C TRP A 441 8.88 23.73 -20.48
N GLN A 442 9.60 24.85 -20.36
CA GLN A 442 11.03 24.97 -20.61
C GLN A 442 11.89 24.29 -19.50
N ASN A 443 11.45 24.28 -18.23
CA ASN A 443 12.12 23.53 -17.14
C ASN A 443 11.70 22.06 -17.10
N GLY A 444 11.12 21.55 -18.19
CA GLY A 444 10.45 20.27 -18.22
C GLY A 444 11.33 19.05 -17.94
N ILE A 445 12.64 19.18 -17.73
CA ILE A 445 13.51 18.06 -17.30
C ILE A 445 13.39 17.84 -15.78
N ALA A 446 13.62 18.88 -14.96
CA ALA A 446 13.51 18.74 -13.51
C ALA A 446 12.06 18.50 -13.07
N GLU A 447 11.09 19.23 -13.65
CA GLU A 447 9.66 19.02 -13.38
C GLU A 447 9.23 17.56 -13.66
N LYS A 448 9.64 16.99 -14.81
CA LYS A 448 9.34 15.60 -15.14
C LYS A 448 10.02 14.62 -14.18
N ARG A 449 11.25 14.92 -13.74
CA ARG A 449 11.94 14.09 -12.76
C ARG A 449 11.24 14.12 -11.42
N ILE A 450 10.88 15.30 -10.91
CA ILE A 450 10.13 15.45 -9.66
C ILE A 450 8.84 14.64 -9.73
N LYS A 451 8.04 14.84 -10.78
CA LYS A 451 6.80 14.09 -10.97
C LYS A 451 7.04 12.57 -10.96
N TYR A 452 8.05 12.11 -11.69
CA TYR A 452 8.38 10.69 -11.75
C TYR A 452 8.80 10.12 -10.38
N LEU A 453 9.63 10.84 -9.63
CA LEU A 453 10.06 10.44 -8.29
C LEU A 453 8.90 10.45 -7.30
N GLN A 454 8.00 11.44 -7.39
CA GLN A 454 6.79 11.50 -6.57
C GLN A 454 5.86 10.32 -6.85
N ASP A 455 5.64 9.97 -8.12
CA ASP A 455 4.79 8.83 -8.49
C ASP A 455 5.37 7.51 -7.93
N LEU A 456 6.70 7.32 -7.99
CA LEU A 456 7.37 6.18 -7.37
C LEU A 456 7.28 6.20 -5.85
N ALA A 457 7.54 7.34 -5.20
CA ALA A 457 7.46 7.48 -3.75
C ALA A 457 6.03 7.21 -3.23
N ARG A 458 5.02 7.74 -3.94
CA ARG A 458 3.60 7.47 -3.67
C ARG A 458 3.29 5.98 -3.80
N THR A 459 3.79 5.34 -4.85
CA THR A 459 3.63 3.90 -5.06
C THR A 459 4.25 3.09 -3.91
N GLN A 460 5.50 3.40 -3.54
CA GLN A 460 6.21 2.75 -2.44
C GLN A 460 5.47 2.90 -1.11
N LEU A 461 5.00 4.11 -0.79
CA LEU A 461 4.22 4.35 0.42
C LEU A 461 2.91 3.57 0.42
N ILE A 462 2.19 3.56 -0.71
CA ILE A 462 0.93 2.79 -0.86
C ILE A 462 1.21 1.30 -0.68
N HIS A 463 2.25 0.76 -1.33
CA HIS A 463 2.63 -0.65 -1.22
C HIS A 463 2.98 -1.03 0.21
N ALA A 464 3.80 -0.22 0.88
CA ALA A 464 4.17 -0.42 2.27
C ALA A 464 2.94 -0.32 3.19
N LYS A 465 2.07 0.67 3.00
CA LYS A 465 0.86 0.86 3.82
C LYS A 465 -0.16 -0.27 3.62
N ILE A 466 -0.32 -0.79 2.41
CA ILE A 466 -1.16 -1.98 2.15
C ILE A 466 -0.65 -3.18 2.95
N ARG A 467 0.68 -3.30 3.10
CA ARG A 467 1.32 -4.42 3.79
C ARG A 467 1.47 -4.25 5.30
N TRP A 468 1.58 -3.02 5.78
CA TRP A 468 1.81 -2.72 7.18
C TRP A 468 1.18 -1.40 7.64
N PRO A 469 -0.15 -1.39 7.76
CA PRO A 469 -0.90 -0.16 7.86
C PRO A 469 -0.87 0.52 9.22
N GLY A 470 -0.78 -0.24 10.31
CA GLY A 470 -0.66 0.35 11.65
C GLY A 470 0.67 1.09 11.88
N VAL A 471 1.64 0.93 10.97
CA VAL A 471 3.00 1.41 11.13
C VAL A 471 3.40 2.42 10.05
N ILE A 472 2.99 2.20 8.80
CA ILE A 472 3.37 3.07 7.70
C ILE A 472 2.49 4.33 7.67
N ASP A 473 3.15 5.49 7.52
CA ASP A 473 2.49 6.80 7.48
C ASP A 473 3.03 7.64 6.31
N ALA A 474 2.16 8.48 5.74
CA ALA A 474 2.52 9.37 4.63
C ALA A 474 3.67 10.34 4.95
N ARG A 475 3.91 10.65 6.24
CA ARG A 475 5.04 11.45 6.71
C ARG A 475 6.39 10.80 6.42
N LEU A 476 6.44 9.51 6.05
CA LEU A 476 7.65 8.84 5.59
C LEU A 476 8.01 9.17 4.13
N TRP A 477 7.26 10.05 3.45
CA TRP A 477 7.55 10.47 2.07
C TRP A 477 8.98 10.93 1.80
N PRO A 478 9.73 11.60 2.71
CA PRO A 478 11.10 12.01 2.42
C PRO A 478 11.98 10.81 2.10
N TYR A 479 11.81 9.72 2.85
CA TYR A 479 12.55 8.48 2.72
C TYR A 479 12.12 7.65 1.51
N ALA A 480 10.81 7.64 1.20
CA ALA A 480 10.31 7.03 -0.02
C ALA A 480 10.84 7.76 -1.28
N LEU A 481 10.95 9.08 -1.21
CA LEU A 481 11.45 9.91 -2.30
C LEU A 481 12.97 9.76 -2.50
N THR A 482 13.76 9.71 -1.43
CA THR A 482 15.19 9.38 -1.53
C THR A 482 15.40 7.97 -2.08
N THR A 483 14.66 6.98 -1.57
CA THR A 483 14.72 5.59 -2.07
C THR A 483 14.37 5.51 -3.55
N ALA A 484 13.31 6.21 -3.99
CA ALA A 484 12.94 6.30 -5.40
C ALA A 484 14.09 6.87 -6.26
N ASN A 485 14.76 7.91 -5.77
CA ASN A 485 15.87 8.57 -6.44
C ASN A 485 17.10 7.65 -6.55
N ASP A 486 17.44 6.96 -5.46
CA ASP A 486 18.61 6.09 -5.41
C ASP A 486 18.44 4.88 -6.34
N VAL A 487 17.29 4.21 -6.27
CA VAL A 487 16.98 3.10 -7.18
C VAL A 487 16.90 3.59 -8.63
N TYR A 488 16.40 4.80 -8.88
CA TYR A 488 16.44 5.38 -10.22
C TYR A 488 17.87 5.54 -10.73
N ASN A 489 18.75 6.13 -9.93
CA ASN A 489 20.12 6.41 -10.32
C ASN A 489 20.94 5.15 -10.60
N GLN A 490 20.54 4.02 -10.01
CA GLN A 490 21.20 2.73 -10.18
C GLN A 490 20.61 1.87 -11.30
N THR A 491 19.35 2.11 -11.70
CA THR A 491 18.66 1.29 -12.71
C THR A 491 18.40 2.01 -14.03
N GLY A 492 18.33 3.34 -14.02
CA GLY A 492 18.11 4.16 -15.22
C GLY A 492 16.72 4.05 -15.83
N SER A 493 16.59 4.46 -17.09
CA SER A 493 15.33 4.48 -17.82
C SER A 493 15.47 3.76 -19.16
N VAL A 494 14.44 3.01 -19.56
CA VAL A 494 14.36 2.32 -20.86
C VAL A 494 14.52 3.29 -22.05
N GLN A 495 14.13 4.56 -21.86
CA GLN A 495 14.18 5.56 -22.94
C GLN A 495 15.62 5.96 -23.29
N LYS A 496 16.55 5.90 -22.33
CA LYS A 496 17.97 6.12 -22.57
C LYS A 496 18.61 4.78 -22.88
N LYS A 497 18.91 4.54 -24.17
CA LYS A 497 19.59 3.32 -24.66
C LYS A 497 21.07 3.29 -24.24
N THR A 498 21.36 3.46 -22.96
CA THR A 498 22.71 3.43 -22.41
C THR A 498 22.87 2.17 -21.55
N PRO A 499 23.96 1.40 -21.71
CA PRO A 499 24.18 0.20 -20.90
C PRO A 499 24.51 0.55 -19.44
N LYS A 500 25.02 1.77 -19.20
CA LYS A 500 25.35 2.31 -17.89
C LYS A 500 24.15 3.00 -17.23
N ALA A 501 24.04 2.85 -15.92
CA ALA A 501 23.07 3.56 -15.09
C ALA A 501 23.42 5.06 -14.97
N PRO A 502 22.46 5.93 -14.60
CA PRO A 502 22.70 7.36 -14.45
C PRO A 502 23.88 7.71 -13.55
N ILE A 503 24.00 7.06 -12.38
CA ILE A 503 25.13 7.31 -11.47
C ILE A 503 26.48 6.94 -12.09
N GLN A 504 26.53 5.81 -12.81
CA GLN A 504 27.74 5.34 -13.50
C GLN A 504 28.18 6.31 -14.60
N LEU A 505 27.22 6.86 -15.35
CA LEU A 505 27.48 7.88 -16.37
C LEU A 505 27.92 9.20 -15.76
N PHE A 506 27.37 9.58 -14.60
CA PHE A 506 27.74 10.81 -13.93
C PHE A 506 29.16 10.72 -13.39
N THR A 507 29.48 9.68 -12.63
CA THR A 507 30.76 9.54 -11.92
C THR A 507 31.88 8.90 -12.75
N ASP A 508 31.60 8.54 -14.01
CA ASP A 508 32.47 7.72 -14.85
C ASP A 508 32.99 6.45 -14.13
N SER A 509 32.08 5.76 -13.44
CA SER A 509 32.39 4.54 -12.69
C SER A 509 31.66 3.36 -13.30
N ASP A 510 32.33 2.20 -13.30
CA ASP A 510 31.70 0.91 -13.66
C ASP A 510 31.12 0.19 -12.44
N HIS A 511 31.20 0.80 -11.24
CA HIS A 511 30.63 0.21 -10.04
C HIS A 511 29.12 0.05 -10.18
N GLN A 512 28.63 -1.15 -9.90
CA GLN A 512 27.21 -1.48 -9.88
C GLN A 512 26.87 -2.00 -8.49
N GLN A 513 25.82 -1.44 -7.88
CA GLN A 513 25.34 -1.92 -6.59
C GLN A 513 24.89 -3.38 -6.71
N PRO A 514 25.29 -4.26 -5.78
CA PRO A 514 24.80 -5.62 -5.72
C PRO A 514 23.27 -5.64 -5.63
N LYS A 515 22.63 -6.58 -6.34
CA LYS A 515 21.17 -6.69 -6.32
C LYS A 515 20.61 -7.03 -4.95
N SER A 516 21.40 -7.73 -4.15
CA SER A 516 21.09 -8.10 -2.77
C SER A 516 20.95 -6.91 -1.83
N ASP A 517 21.46 -5.74 -2.23
CA ASP A 517 21.44 -4.53 -1.40
C ASP A 517 20.17 -3.71 -1.64
N PHE A 518 19.35 -4.08 -2.64
CA PHE A 518 18.03 -3.47 -2.81
C PHE A 518 17.04 -4.15 -1.89
N HIS A 519 16.21 -3.35 -1.24
CA HIS A 519 15.12 -3.82 -0.41
C HIS A 519 13.90 -2.96 -0.64
N THR A 520 12.72 -3.55 -0.49
CA THR A 520 11.46 -2.83 -0.67
C THR A 520 11.32 -1.78 0.43
N PHE A 521 11.01 -0.54 0.05
CA PHE A 521 10.76 0.53 0.99
C PHE A 521 9.59 0.16 1.92
N GLY A 522 9.75 0.44 3.21
CA GLY A 522 8.73 0.18 4.21
C GLY A 522 8.58 -1.30 4.61
N CYS A 523 9.44 -2.19 4.10
CA CYS A 523 9.44 -3.59 4.55
C CYS A 523 9.90 -3.69 6.01
N PRO A 524 9.41 -4.72 6.76
CA PRO A 524 9.90 -5.00 8.09
C PRO A 524 11.37 -5.38 8.09
N VAL A 525 12.08 -4.92 9.13
CA VAL A 525 13.50 -5.18 9.32
C VAL A 525 13.72 -5.69 10.74
N PHE A 526 14.38 -6.84 10.84
CA PHE A 526 14.83 -7.40 12.12
C PHE A 526 16.25 -6.93 12.39
N VAL A 527 16.39 -6.01 13.35
CA VAL A 527 17.66 -5.43 13.76
C VAL A 527 18.22 -6.22 14.93
N LEU A 528 19.43 -6.77 14.79
CA LEU A 528 20.10 -7.53 15.85
C LEU A 528 20.14 -6.72 17.16
N GLU A 529 19.92 -7.36 18.31
CA GLU A 529 19.96 -6.68 19.60
C GLU A 529 21.32 -6.03 19.87
N SER A 530 21.29 -4.87 20.55
CA SER A 530 22.49 -4.04 20.78
C SER A 530 23.59 -4.79 21.53
N ASP A 531 23.25 -5.53 22.57
CA ASP A 531 24.20 -6.36 23.31
C ASP A 531 24.85 -7.44 22.43
N LEU A 532 24.10 -8.02 21.49
CA LEU A 532 24.65 -9.00 20.55
C LEU A 532 25.57 -8.33 19.51
N GLN A 533 25.27 -7.10 19.07
CA GLN A 533 26.15 -6.33 18.20
C GLN A 533 27.48 -5.99 18.89
N ASP A 534 27.45 -5.73 20.19
CA ASP A 534 28.64 -5.51 21.03
C ASP A 534 29.40 -6.82 21.39
N GLY A 535 28.95 -7.97 20.89
CA GLY A 535 29.54 -9.27 21.18
C GLY A 535 29.24 -9.82 22.58
N LYS A 536 28.26 -9.24 23.29
CA LYS A 536 27.80 -9.71 24.60
C LYS A 536 26.78 -10.84 24.45
N LYS A 537 26.41 -11.45 25.58
CA LYS A 537 25.41 -12.52 25.64
C LYS A 537 24.08 -11.96 26.14
N ILE A 538 22.99 -12.39 25.51
CA ILE A 538 21.62 -12.20 26.01
C ILE A 538 21.08 -13.53 26.56
N SER A 539 19.93 -13.51 27.23
CA SER A 539 19.32 -14.73 27.76
C SER A 539 19.03 -15.73 26.63
N LYS A 540 19.10 -17.04 26.95
CA LYS A 540 18.95 -18.11 25.97
C LYS A 540 17.60 -18.07 25.23
N TRP A 541 16.57 -17.52 25.88
CA TRP A 541 15.19 -17.52 25.40
C TRP A 541 14.67 -16.13 25.02
N GLU A 542 15.51 -15.10 25.05
CA GLU A 542 15.14 -13.75 24.59
C GLU A 542 15.22 -13.63 23.07
N GLY A 543 14.33 -12.81 22.50
CA GLY A 543 14.40 -12.42 21.10
C GLY A 543 15.77 -11.79 20.80
N ARG A 544 16.38 -12.20 19.68
CA ARG A 544 17.73 -11.74 19.30
C ARG A 544 17.72 -10.49 18.43
N ALA A 545 16.54 -10.02 18.05
CA ALA A 545 16.36 -8.88 17.18
C ALA A 545 15.07 -8.13 17.51
N ARG A 546 15.10 -6.82 17.33
CA ARG A 546 13.94 -5.94 17.39
C ARG A 546 13.40 -5.67 16.00
N LEU A 547 12.10 -5.43 15.91
CA LEU A 547 11.43 -5.06 14.67
C LEU A 547 11.59 -3.56 14.36
N GLY A 548 11.68 -3.22 13.09
CA GLY A 548 11.73 -1.84 12.58
C GLY A 548 11.24 -1.75 11.13
N VAL A 549 11.24 -0.54 10.57
CA VAL A 549 10.82 -0.28 9.19
C VAL A 549 12.02 0.13 8.35
N ASN A 550 12.20 -0.49 7.18
CA ASN A 550 13.18 -0.08 6.19
C ASN A 550 12.81 1.29 5.60
N LEU A 551 13.67 2.29 5.78
CA LEU A 551 13.53 3.62 5.18
C LEU A 551 14.48 3.84 3.98
N GLY A 552 15.11 2.77 3.48
CA GLY A 552 16.03 2.82 2.36
C GLY A 552 17.50 2.93 2.78
N PRO A 553 18.42 3.08 1.80
CA PRO A 553 19.85 3.12 2.07
C PRO A 553 20.25 4.37 2.85
N SER A 554 21.27 4.25 3.68
CA SER A 554 21.83 5.40 4.39
C SER A 554 22.67 6.27 3.44
N PRO A 555 22.47 7.60 3.41
CA PRO A 555 23.12 8.50 2.45
C PRO A 555 24.64 8.68 2.67
N VAL A 556 25.15 8.29 3.86
CA VAL A 556 26.56 8.51 4.25
C VAL A 556 27.30 7.22 4.61
N HIS A 557 26.67 6.05 4.43
CA HIS A 557 27.25 4.74 4.73
C HIS A 557 27.30 3.87 3.46
N ALA A 558 27.86 2.67 3.59
CA ALA A 558 27.86 1.68 2.49
C ALA A 558 26.43 1.27 2.09
N THR A 559 26.28 0.77 0.85
CA THR A 559 24.98 0.40 0.26
C THR A 559 24.21 -0.67 1.02
N ASN A 560 24.91 -1.47 1.83
CA ASN A 560 24.33 -2.51 2.68
C ASN A 560 23.96 -2.01 4.09
N VAL A 561 23.97 -0.70 4.33
CA VAL A 561 23.50 -0.07 5.57
C VAL A 561 22.19 0.65 5.30
N SER A 562 21.12 0.17 5.93
CA SER A 562 19.78 0.77 5.79
C SER A 562 19.48 1.73 6.93
N LEU A 563 18.73 2.79 6.64
CA LEU A 563 18.05 3.57 7.67
C LEU A 563 16.84 2.78 8.17
N VAL A 564 16.75 2.60 9.48
CA VAL A 564 15.65 1.86 10.10
C VAL A 564 14.90 2.75 11.08
N LEU A 565 13.59 2.83 10.94
CA LEU A 565 12.71 3.41 11.95
C LEU A 565 12.49 2.40 13.08
N ASN A 566 12.82 2.80 14.31
CA ASN A 566 12.45 2.07 15.51
C ASN A 566 10.98 2.37 15.87
N LEU A 567 10.17 1.32 15.98
CA LEU A 567 8.73 1.44 16.27
C LEU A 567 8.42 1.85 17.71
N GLU A 568 9.31 1.52 18.65
CA GLU A 568 9.12 1.82 20.07
C GLU A 568 9.52 3.26 20.37
N THR A 569 10.64 3.72 19.79
CA THR A 569 11.22 5.02 20.13
C THR A 569 10.93 6.12 19.11
N GLY A 570 10.52 5.75 17.89
CA GLY A 570 10.35 6.69 16.77
C GLY A 570 11.67 7.23 16.20
N HIS A 571 12.83 6.70 16.63
CA HIS A 571 14.14 7.10 16.13
C HIS A 571 14.45 6.45 14.78
N VAL A 572 15.23 7.16 13.97
CA VAL A 572 15.76 6.64 12.70
C VAL A 572 17.27 6.57 12.81
N SER A 573 17.83 5.38 12.62
CA SER A 573 19.27 5.14 12.71
C SER A 573 19.75 4.18 11.62
N PRO A 574 21.01 4.33 11.17
CA PRO A 574 21.63 3.41 10.22
C PRO A 574 21.95 2.08 10.92
N HIS A 575 21.66 0.95 10.26
CA HIS A 575 21.98 -0.37 10.78
C HIS A 575 22.56 -1.29 9.69
N TYR A 576 23.56 -2.09 10.10
CA TYR A 576 24.22 -3.08 9.26
C TYR A 576 23.81 -4.52 9.59
N HIS A 577 23.70 -4.87 10.88
CA HIS A 577 23.31 -6.20 11.34
C HIS A 577 21.79 -6.38 11.31
N ILE A 578 21.24 -6.46 10.10
CA ILE A 578 19.80 -6.49 9.86
C ILE A 578 19.40 -7.58 8.88
N VAL A 579 18.15 -8.03 8.99
CA VAL A 579 17.49 -8.89 8.01
C VAL A 579 16.24 -8.19 7.52
N HIS A 580 16.15 -7.98 6.21
CA HIS A 580 14.97 -7.42 5.57
C HIS A 580 13.97 -8.52 5.25
N ASP A 581 12.70 -8.24 5.49
CA ASP A 581 11.59 -9.09 5.14
C ASP A 581 10.83 -8.49 3.95
N ASP A 582 11.40 -8.65 2.76
CA ASP A 582 10.83 -8.08 1.52
C ASP A 582 9.56 -8.78 1.05
N THR A 583 9.26 -9.96 1.60
CA THR A 583 8.21 -10.85 1.07
C THR A 583 6.96 -10.91 1.94
N SER A 584 7.12 -10.89 3.26
CA SER A 584 6.01 -11.21 4.16
C SER A 584 4.96 -10.10 4.25
N LYS A 585 3.78 -10.51 4.69
CA LYS A 585 2.67 -9.63 5.06
C LYS A 585 2.57 -9.63 6.59
N HIS A 586 2.41 -8.45 7.20
CA HIS A 586 2.35 -8.29 8.66
C HIS A 586 1.05 -7.61 9.07
#